data_AF-A0A934BME9-F1
#
_entry.id   AF-A0A934BME9-F1
#
_cell.length_a   1.000
_cell.length_b   1.000
_cell.length_c   1.000
_cell.angle_alpha   90.00
_cell.angle_beta   90.00
_cell.angle_gamma   90.00
#
_symmetry.space_group_name_H-M   'P 1'
#
loop_
_entity.id
_entity.type
_entity.pdbx_description
1 polymer ?
#
loop_
_entity_poly.entity_id
_entity_poly.type
_entity_poly.pdbx_seq_one_letter_code
_entity_poly.pdbx_strand_id
1 'polypeptide(L)' 'MKATLKKRLPEIVLKNGKPSAVILNINVYQEMLEQIEDVEDLKMLADMRKRPLKFRSLDDFVKGHNPRV' A
#
# COMPACT_ATOMS: atom_id res chain seq x y z
N MET A 1 -9.86 14.39 3.26
CA MET A 1 -11.08 13.98 2.53
C MET A 1 -10.63 13.29 1.25
N LYS A 2 -10.80 11.96 1.12
CA LYS A 2 -10.45 11.24 -0.12
C LYS A 2 -11.37 11.76 -1.22
N ALA A 3 -10.80 12.47 -2.19
CA ALA A 3 -11.53 12.87 -3.38
C ALA A 3 -12.07 11.60 -4.03
N THR A 4 -13.39 11.47 -4.13
CA THR A 4 -14.03 10.48 -4.99
C THR A 4 -13.70 10.84 -6.43
N LEU A 5 -12.49 10.49 -6.86
CA LEU A 5 -12.11 10.43 -8.25
C LEU A 5 -13.15 9.54 -8.92
N LYS A 6 -13.99 10.10 -9.81
CA LYS A 6 -14.89 9.31 -10.64
C LYS A 6 -14.05 8.19 -11.25
N LYS A 7 -14.19 6.97 -10.74
CA LYS A 7 -13.47 5.78 -11.21
C LYS A 7 -13.91 5.58 -12.65
N ARG A 8 -13.12 6.10 -13.60
CA ARG A 8 -13.27 5.71 -15.00
C ARG A 8 -13.06 4.21 -15.04
N LEU A 9 -13.90 3.52 -15.81
CA LEU A 9 -13.75 2.09 -15.98
C LEU A 9 -12.38 1.82 -16.63
N PRO A 10 -11.66 0.77 -16.19
CA PRO A 10 -10.45 0.33 -16.86
C PRO A 10 -10.70 0.08 -18.34
N GLU A 11 -9.80 0.54 -19.20
CA GLU A 11 -9.87 0.28 -20.64
C GLU A 11 -8.87 -0.81 -21.02
N ILE A 12 -9.25 -1.73 -21.91
CA ILE A 12 -8.38 -2.82 -22.36
C ILE A 12 -7.82 -2.48 -23.74
N VAL A 13 -6.50 -2.52 -23.88
CA VAL A 13 -5.81 -2.38 -25.16
C VAL A 13 -5.67 -3.75 -25.81
N LEU A 14 -6.14 -3.88 -27.05
CA LEU A 14 -6.01 -5.08 -27.86
C LEU A 14 -4.85 -4.95 -28.86
N LYS A 15 -4.02 -5.98 -28.97
CA LYS A 15 -2.99 -6.14 -30.00
C LYS A 15 -3.27 -7.43 -30.78
N ASN A 16 -3.47 -7.32 -32.09
CA ASN A 16 -3.85 -8.43 -32.98
C ASN A 16 -5.11 -9.18 -32.49
N GLY A 17 -6.10 -8.43 -32.02
CA GLY A 17 -7.36 -8.98 -31.47
C GLY A 17 -7.23 -9.63 -30.09
N LYS A 18 -6.05 -9.60 -29.45
CA LYS A 18 -5.83 -10.16 -28.11
C LYS A 18 -5.53 -9.07 -27.08
N PRO A 19 -6.04 -9.16 -25.83
CA PRO A 19 -5.69 -8.23 -24.76
C PRO A 19 -4.18 -8.19 -24.51
N SER A 20 -3.60 -6.99 -24.47
CA SER A 20 -2.16 -6.81 -24.26
C SER A 20 -1.82 -5.83 -23.13
N ALA A 21 -2.71 -4.88 -22.82
CA ALA A 21 -2.51 -3.94 -21.73
C ALA A 21 -3.86 -3.42 -21.19
N VAL A 22 -3.81 -2.73 -20.05
CA VAL A 22 -4.96 -2.05 -19.45
C VAL A 22 -4.57 -0.61 -19.15
N ILE A 23 -5.43 0.34 -19.49
CA ILE A 23 -5.29 1.75 -19.11
C ILE A 23 -6.14 1.99 -17.87
N LEU A 24 -5.49 2.51 -16.82
CA LEU A 24 -6.09 2.78 -15.52
C LEU A 24 -5.83 4.23 -15.12
N ASN A 25 -6.70 4.78 -14.27
CA ASN A 25 -6.35 6.01 -13.56
C ASN A 25 -5.15 5.73 -12.64
N ILE A 26 -4.15 6.61 -12.67
CA ILE A 26 -2.91 6.42 -11.91
C ILE A 26 -3.16 6.28 -10.40
N ASN A 27 -4.12 7.01 -9.85
CA ASN A 27 -4.45 6.92 -8.42
C ASN A 27 -5.10 5.57 -8.07
N VAL A 28 -5.85 4.98 -9.00
CA VAL A 28 -6.42 3.63 -8.81
C VAL A 28 -5.30 2.59 -8.84
N TYR A 29 -4.34 2.72 -9.75
CA TYR A 29 -3.17 1.85 -9.78
C TYR A 29 -2.34 1.95 -8.48
N GLN A 30 -2.10 3.17 -7.99
CA GLN A 30 -1.40 3.38 -6.71
C GLN A 30 -2.17 2.79 -5.52
N GLU A 31 -3.49 2.99 -5.44
CA GLU A 31 -4.32 2.38 -4.40
C GLU A 31 -4.30 0.85 -4.47
N MET A 32 -4.22 0.26 -5.66
CA MET A 32 -4.07 -1.19 -5.81
C MET A 32 -2.71 -1.68 -5.29
N LEU A 33 -1.63 -0.92 -5.48
CA LEU A 33 -0.32 -1.26 -4.92
C LEU A 33 -0.32 -1.17 -3.39
N GLU A 34 -0.84 -0.08 -2.83
CA GLU A 34 -0.98 0.11 -1.38
C GLU A 34 -1.77 -1.05 -0.74
N GLN A 35 -2.88 -1.48 -1.36
CA GLN A 35 -3.68 -2.60 -0.86
C GLN A 35 -2.93 -3.94 -0.85
N ILE A 36 -2.01 -4.16 -1.79
CA ILE A 36 -1.19 -5.38 -1.82
C ILE A 36 -0.19 -5.34 -0.66
N GLU A 37 0.46 -4.21 -0.43
CA GLU A 37 1.39 -4.01 0.68
C GLU A 37 0.67 -4.15 2.03
N ASP A 38 -0.53 -3.56 2.18
CA ASP A 38 -1.36 -3.68 3.38
C ASP A 38 -1.63 -5.16 3.75
N VAL A 39 -1.83 -6.04 2.76
CA VAL A 39 -2.06 -7.47 2.99
C VAL A 39 -0.80 -8.14 3.57
N GLU A 40 0.38 -7.77 3.08
CA GLU A 40 1.65 -8.28 3.60
C GLU A 40 1.94 -7.74 5.01
N ASP A 41 1.67 -6.46 5.25
CA ASP A 41 1.80 -5.84 6.56
C ASP A 41 0.87 -6.49 7.61
N LEU A 42 -0.38 -6.78 7.24
CA LEU A 42 -1.31 -7.48 8.12
C LEU A 42 -0.79 -8.88 8.48
N LYS A 43 -0.21 -9.60 7.53
CA LYS A 43 0.40 -10.90 7.78
C LYS A 43 1.59 -10.78 8.74
N MET A 44 2.46 -9.79 8.51
CA MET A 44 3.59 -9.51 9.41
C MET A 44 3.09 -9.19 10.83
N LEU A 45 2.07 -8.35 10.98
CA LEU A 45 1.48 -8.02 12.28
C LEU A 45 0.89 -9.26 12.97
N ALA A 46 0.21 -10.13 12.22
CA ALA A 46 -0.31 -11.39 12.76
C ALA A 46 0.82 -12.30 13.26
N ASP A 47 1.92 -12.40 12.51
CA ASP A 47 3.10 -13.17 12.91
C ASP A 47 3.81 -12.57 14.13
N MET A 48 3.92 -11.25 14.21
CA MET A 48 4.46 -10.54 15.37
C MET A 48 3.65 -10.83 16.64
N ARG A 49 2.33 -10.86 16.54
CA ARG A 49 1.42 -11.12 17.67
C ARG A 49 1.47 -12.56 18.21
N LYS A 50 2.15 -13.49 17.53
CA LYS A 50 2.36 -14.87 18.04
C LYS A 50 3.25 -14.93 19.29
N ARG A 51 3.95 -13.84 19.61
CA ARG A 51 4.84 -13.70 20.78
C ARG A 51 4.54 -12.40 21.52
N PRO A 52 4.79 -12.32 22.84
CA PRO A 52 4.60 -11.08 23.59
C PRO A 52 5.39 -9.92 22.97
N LEU A 53 4.69 -8.85 22.63
CA LEU A 53 5.30 -7.66 22.04
C LEU A 53 5.80 -6.72 23.13
N LYS A 54 6.96 -6.13 22.89
CA LYS A 54 7.52 -5.04 23.70
C LYS A 54 7.48 -3.77 22.88
N PHE A 55 6.82 -2.75 23.43
CA PHE A 55 6.74 -1.43 22.82
C PHE A 55 7.57 -0.45 23.65
N ARG A 56 8.07 0.60 22.99
CA ARG A 56 8.66 1.76 23.65
C ARG A 56 7.76 2.97 23.43
N SER A 57 7.81 3.94 24.35
CA SER A 57 7.09 5.19 24.15
C SER A 57 7.62 5.92 22.91
N LEU A 58 6.79 6.78 22.32
CA LEU A 58 7.23 7.61 21.20
C LEU A 58 8.38 8.53 21.63
N ASP A 59 8.33 9.08 22.84
CA ASP A 59 9.39 9.93 23.38
C ASP A 59 10.73 9.18 23.51
N ASP A 60 10.70 7.92 23.96
CA ASP A 60 11.89 7.08 24.05
C ASP A 60 12.43 6.71 22.66
N PHE A 61 11.53 6.53 21.69
CA PHE A 61 11.91 6.34 20.29
C PHE A 61 12.67 7.57 19.77
N VAL A 62 12.09 8.77 19.94
CA VAL A 62 12.61 10.03 19.39
C VAL A 62 13.95 10.40 20.03
N LYS A 63 14.11 10.22 21.35
CA LYS A 63 15.39 10.46 22.04
C LYS A 63 16.54 9.62 21.48
N GLY A 64 16.26 8.40 21.02
CA GLY A 64 17.25 7.50 20.42
C GLY A 64 17.44 7.66 18.91
N HIS A 65 16.68 8.54 18.27
CA HIS A 65 16.70 8.74 16.83
C HIS A 65 17.27 10.12 16.49
N ASN A 66 18.49 10.18 15.94
CA ASN A 66 19.07 11.41 15.42
C ASN A 66 18.69 11.55 13.93
N PRO A 67 17.81 12.49 13.55
CA PRO A 67 17.23 12.58 12.19
C PRO A 67 18.21 13.18 11.16
N ARG A 68 19.52 13.00 11.31
CA ARG A 68 20.55 13.56 10.41
C ARG A 68 21.07 12.58 9.35
N VAL A 69 20.24 11.59 8.97
CA VAL A 69 20.51 10.72 7.82
C VAL A 69 19.32 10.79 6.88
#